data_AF-A0A7S4T693-F1
#
_entry.id   AF-A0A7S4T693-F1
#
_cell.length_a   1.000
_cell.length_b   1.000
_cell.length_c   1.000
_cell.angle_alpha   90.00
_cell.angle_beta   90.00
_cell.angle_gamma   90.00
#
_symmetry.space_group_name_H-M   'P 1'
#
loop_
_entity.id
_entity.type
_entity.pdbx_description
1 polymer ?
#
loop_
_entity_poly.entity_id
_entity_poly.type
_entity_poly.pdbx_seq_one_letter_code
_entity_poly.pdbx_strand_id
1 'polypeptide(L)'
;KKDTFEENGNRIDLNLFRGLDFAMTEDEQRYITQLMTSGDVSKVATAAEAMLGVLELSRRGKMPHMRPTISKRSSIYQLIEESQQAKRSDTAKQTSQVSRVVISSPNSRQRRAQHRAMEMSLLRQAEYMKTHPLPVRMPKCVELTLSDPTETKFPLTFCDDTWDGTVMDAYSKISISGSKKKKITRKRTENKTVFRVLNGGINDTNCGDARIEEPRSRVLVASVKNEGGSKGVMKGDVVTHLNGEELGGMAAAELVEELRKHAMTDCANSTFRLVLNAELSTAEALRRRAMIED
;
A
#
# COMPACT_ATOMS: atom_id res chain seq x y z
N LYS A 1 27.81 14.90 -5.55
CA LYS A 1 26.65 14.00 -5.72
C LYS A 1 25.50 14.35 -4.75
N LYS A 2 25.24 15.64 -4.46
CA LYS A 2 24.11 16.06 -3.61
C LYS A 2 22.91 16.59 -4.40
N ASP A 3 23.07 16.86 -5.69
CA ASP A 3 22.06 17.61 -6.47
C ASP A 3 21.12 16.74 -7.33
N THR A 4 21.30 15.42 -7.39
CA THR A 4 20.40 14.53 -8.15
C THR A 4 19.13 14.12 -7.38
N PHE A 5 18.99 14.54 -6.11
CA PHE A 5 17.82 14.18 -5.30
C PHE A 5 16.60 15.08 -5.55
N GLU A 6 16.81 16.33 -5.99
CA GLU A 6 15.71 17.28 -6.18
C GLU A 6 14.92 17.04 -7.48
N GLU A 7 15.54 16.54 -8.55
CA GLU A 7 14.83 16.28 -9.81
C GLU A 7 13.95 15.02 -9.75
N ASN A 8 14.39 13.97 -9.04
CA ASN A 8 13.62 12.72 -8.92
C ASN A 8 12.44 12.82 -7.93
N GLY A 9 12.41 13.86 -7.07
CA GLY A 9 11.33 14.11 -6.11
C GLY A 9 9.98 14.52 -6.72
N ASN A 10 9.93 14.79 -8.02
CA ASN A 10 8.74 15.33 -8.69
C ASN A 10 7.87 14.29 -9.41
N ARG A 11 8.31 13.03 -9.52
CA ARG A 11 7.51 11.99 -10.18
C ARG A 11 6.45 11.45 -9.23
N ILE A 12 5.19 11.67 -9.57
CA ILE A 12 4.05 11.06 -8.86
C ILE A 12 4.01 9.56 -9.16
N ASP A 13 3.99 8.74 -8.11
CA ASP A 13 3.80 7.30 -8.25
C ASP A 13 2.38 6.89 -7.84
N LEU A 14 1.54 6.71 -8.86
CA LEU A 14 0.13 6.36 -8.70
C LEU A 14 -0.10 5.04 -7.95
N ASN A 15 0.90 4.16 -7.89
CA ASN A 15 0.74 2.86 -7.22
C ASN A 15 0.76 2.97 -5.69
N LEU A 16 1.27 4.07 -5.14
CA LEU A 16 1.29 4.30 -3.69
C LEU A 16 -0.11 4.56 -3.11
N PHE A 17 -1.03 5.10 -3.92
CA PHE A 17 -2.34 5.57 -3.45
C PHE A 17 -3.40 4.47 -3.34
N ARG A 18 -3.10 3.23 -3.74
CA ARG A 18 -4.02 2.09 -3.65
C ARG A 18 -5.41 2.36 -4.27
N GLY A 19 -5.43 3.13 -5.36
CA GLY A 19 -6.64 3.53 -6.06
C GLY A 19 -7.34 4.75 -5.47
N LEU A 20 -6.73 5.50 -4.55
CA LEU A 20 -7.22 6.81 -4.08
C LEU A 20 -6.73 7.98 -4.94
N ASP A 21 -6.00 7.73 -6.01
CA ASP A 21 -5.49 8.76 -6.92
C ASP A 21 -6.62 9.63 -7.51
N PHE A 22 -7.77 9.03 -7.84
CA PHE A 22 -8.93 9.77 -8.33
C PHE A 22 -9.53 10.74 -7.30
N ALA A 23 -9.19 10.56 -6.02
CA ALA A 23 -9.68 11.34 -4.90
C ALA A 23 -8.83 12.55 -4.56
N MET A 24 -7.65 12.65 -5.18
CA MET A 24 -6.60 13.58 -4.80
C MET A 24 -6.32 14.55 -5.95
N THR A 25 -6.00 15.78 -5.59
CA THR A 25 -5.38 16.76 -6.48
C THR A 25 -3.95 16.32 -6.85
N GLU A 26 -3.40 16.88 -7.92
CA GLU A 26 -2.03 16.56 -8.34
C GLU A 26 -1.00 16.98 -7.27
N ASP A 27 -1.24 18.08 -6.57
CA ASP A 27 -0.37 18.55 -5.49
C ASP A 27 -0.44 17.65 -4.26
N GLU A 28 -1.63 17.15 -3.89
CA GLU A 28 -1.77 16.14 -2.83
C GLU A 28 -1.06 14.84 -3.20
N GLN A 29 -1.19 14.38 -4.46
CA GLN A 29 -0.50 13.20 -4.94
C GLN A 29 1.03 13.38 -4.87
N ARG A 30 1.54 14.55 -5.28
CA ARG A 30 2.97 14.87 -5.19
C ARG A 30 3.45 14.90 -3.74
N TYR A 31 2.71 15.57 -2.86
CA TYR A 31 3.02 15.66 -1.44
C TYR A 31 3.06 14.28 -0.76
N ILE A 32 2.02 13.45 -0.96
CA ILE A 32 1.96 12.10 -0.38
C ILE A 32 3.07 11.22 -0.95
N THR A 33 3.37 11.32 -2.25
CA THR A 33 4.50 10.58 -2.85
C THR A 33 5.81 10.97 -2.17
N GLN A 34 6.09 12.26 -2.02
CA GLN A 34 7.30 12.76 -1.38
C GLN A 34 7.44 12.27 0.07
N LEU A 35 6.35 12.28 0.85
CA LEU A 35 6.37 11.76 2.21
C LEU A 35 6.64 10.24 2.24
N MET A 36 5.95 9.47 1.39
CA MET A 36 6.10 8.01 1.30
C MET A 36 7.49 7.55 0.87
N THR A 37 8.16 8.32 0.00
CA THR A 37 9.47 7.96 -0.57
C THR A 37 10.65 8.64 0.14
N SER A 38 10.37 9.40 1.21
CA SER A 38 11.40 10.13 1.97
C SER A 38 12.42 9.25 2.69
N GLY A 39 12.06 7.99 3.00
CA GLY A 39 12.84 7.10 3.88
C GLY A 39 12.71 7.40 5.37
N ASP A 40 11.87 8.36 5.74
CA ASP A 40 11.64 8.78 7.12
C ASP A 40 10.35 8.15 7.66
N VAL A 41 10.47 7.45 8.79
CA VAL A 41 9.39 6.74 9.49
C VAL A 41 8.20 7.66 9.80
N SER A 42 8.47 8.84 10.35
CA SER A 42 7.43 9.78 10.77
C SER A 42 6.70 10.36 9.55
N LYS A 43 7.43 10.68 8.47
CA LYS A 43 6.82 11.18 7.23
C LYS A 43 5.94 10.12 6.56
N VAL A 44 6.40 8.87 6.54
CA VAL A 44 5.61 7.74 6.02
C VAL A 44 4.34 7.53 6.84
N ALA A 45 4.43 7.70 8.17
CA ALA A 45 3.26 7.66 9.04
C ALA A 45 2.28 8.79 8.75
N THR A 46 2.75 10.05 8.65
CA THR A 46 1.93 11.20 8.27
C THR A 46 1.25 10.99 6.91
N ALA A 47 1.95 10.42 5.93
CA ALA A 47 1.35 10.09 4.64
C ALA A 47 0.23 9.05 4.76
N ALA A 48 0.40 8.03 5.60
CA ALA A 48 -0.64 7.03 5.87
C ALA A 48 -1.89 7.65 6.51
N GLU A 49 -1.71 8.62 7.41
CA GLU A 49 -2.81 9.39 8.01
C GLU A 49 -3.52 10.29 6.99
N ALA A 50 -2.76 11.00 6.15
CA ALA A 50 -3.33 11.82 5.08
C ALA A 50 -4.18 10.98 4.11
N MET A 51 -3.71 9.78 3.73
CA MET A 51 -4.48 8.86 2.91
C MET A 51 -5.77 8.38 3.58
N LEU A 52 -5.77 8.18 4.90
CA LEU A 52 -7.00 7.86 5.64
C LEU A 52 -8.00 9.02 5.55
N GLY A 53 -7.55 10.27 5.74
CA GLY A 53 -8.40 11.45 5.59
C GLY A 53 -9.05 11.54 4.20
N VAL A 54 -8.28 11.31 3.14
CA VAL A 54 -8.79 11.28 1.76
C VAL A 54 -9.81 10.15 1.57
N LEU A 55 -9.54 8.95 2.10
CA LEU A 55 -10.47 7.82 2.04
C LEU A 55 -11.80 8.15 2.74
N GLU A 56 -11.78 8.84 3.88
CA GLU A 56 -12.98 9.22 4.61
C GLU A 56 -13.80 10.28 3.88
N LEU A 57 -13.14 11.30 3.32
CA LEU A 57 -13.79 12.30 2.48
C LEU A 57 -14.44 11.67 1.24
N SER A 58 -13.73 10.72 0.60
CA SER A 58 -14.24 9.92 -0.52
C SER A 58 -15.52 9.16 -0.15
N ARG A 59 -15.52 8.46 0.98
CA ARG A 59 -16.69 7.71 1.47
C ARG A 59 -17.89 8.59 1.78
N ARG A 60 -17.67 9.84 2.18
CA ARG A 60 -18.75 10.83 2.43
C ARG A 60 -19.26 11.50 1.15
N GLY A 61 -18.73 11.12 -0.02
CA GLY A 61 -19.07 11.75 -1.30
C GLY A 61 -18.56 13.19 -1.41
N LYS A 62 -17.70 13.64 -0.48
CA LYS A 62 -17.10 14.98 -0.49
C LYS A 62 -15.80 14.92 -1.24
N MET A 63 -15.90 14.83 -2.56
CA MET A 63 -14.73 14.77 -3.44
C MET A 63 -14.68 16.07 -4.24
N PRO A 64 -13.77 17.01 -3.92
CA PRO A 64 -13.76 18.30 -4.57
C PRO A 64 -13.50 18.16 -6.07
N HIS A 65 -12.76 17.13 -6.50
CA HIS A 65 -12.26 16.98 -7.87
C HIS A 65 -12.49 15.57 -8.41
N MET A 66 -13.74 15.12 -8.54
CA MET A 66 -14.01 13.91 -9.32
C MET A 66 -13.72 14.18 -10.79
N ARG A 67 -12.54 13.78 -11.28
CA ARG A 67 -12.39 13.50 -12.70
C ARG A 67 -13.36 12.34 -13.01
N PRO A 68 -14.13 12.39 -14.11
CA PRO A 68 -14.95 11.26 -14.53
C PRO A 68 -14.05 10.10 -14.96
N THR A 69 -13.48 9.39 -13.99
CA THR A 69 -12.83 8.10 -14.21
C THR A 69 -13.94 7.07 -14.32
N ILE A 70 -14.02 6.41 -15.48
CA ILE A 70 -14.94 5.30 -15.72
C ILE A 70 -14.75 4.29 -14.58
N SER A 71 -15.77 4.21 -13.73
CA SER A 71 -15.85 3.33 -12.57
C SER A 71 -15.46 1.90 -12.97
N LYS A 72 -14.31 1.43 -12.47
CA LYS A 72 -13.78 0.10 -12.72
C LYS A 72 -13.98 -0.76 -11.48
N ARG A 73 -14.95 -1.67 -11.55
CA ARG A 73 -15.13 -2.79 -10.62
C ARG A 73 -14.26 -4.00 -10.94
N SER A 74 -13.35 -3.91 -11.92
CA SER A 74 -12.45 -5.01 -12.32
C SER A 74 -10.99 -4.64 -12.07
N SER A 75 -10.20 -5.60 -11.57
CA SER A 75 -8.77 -5.41 -11.33
C SER A 75 -8.05 -5.09 -12.65
N ILE A 76 -6.91 -4.38 -12.60
CA ILE A 76 -6.10 -4.05 -13.79
C ILE A 76 -5.80 -5.30 -14.64
N TYR A 77 -5.51 -6.44 -13.99
CA TYR A 77 -5.26 -7.71 -14.67
C TYR A 77 -6.50 -8.26 -15.37
N GLN A 78 -7.66 -8.14 -14.74
CA GLN A 78 -8.93 -8.60 -15.30
C GLN A 78 -9.32 -7.80 -16.54
N LEU A 79 -9.06 -6.48 -16.55
CA LEU A 79 -9.25 -5.64 -17.74
C LEU A 79 -8.32 -6.00 -18.89
N ILE A 80 -7.06 -6.34 -18.59
CA ILE A 80 -6.10 -6.81 -19.61
C ILE A 80 -6.58 -8.13 -20.21
N GLU A 81 -7.05 -9.07 -19.37
CA GLU A 81 -7.55 -10.37 -19.80
C GLU A 81 -8.85 -10.25 -20.63
N GLU A 82 -9.80 -9.44 -20.18
CA GLU A 82 -11.03 -9.12 -20.93
C GLU A 82 -10.71 -8.49 -22.29
N SER A 83 -9.73 -7.58 -22.35
CA SER A 83 -9.30 -6.95 -23.60
C SER A 83 -8.67 -7.97 -24.56
N GLN A 84 -7.84 -8.89 -24.06
CA GLN A 84 -7.24 -9.95 -24.87
C GLN A 84 -8.29 -10.94 -25.39
N GLN A 85 -9.28 -11.31 -24.57
CA GLN A 85 -10.39 -12.16 -24.99
C GLN A 85 -11.27 -11.49 -26.06
N ALA A 86 -11.58 -10.19 -25.91
CA ALA A 86 -12.33 -9.43 -26.91
C ALA A 86 -11.62 -9.44 -28.27
N LYS A 87 -10.30 -9.16 -28.31
CA LYS A 87 -9.50 -9.21 -29.54
C LYS A 87 -9.54 -10.58 -30.22
N ARG A 88 -9.48 -11.68 -29.46
CA ARG A 88 -9.58 -13.05 -30.00
C ARG A 88 -10.93 -13.33 -30.63
N SER A 89 -12.01 -12.85 -30.00
CA SER A 89 -13.37 -13.02 -30.52
C SER A 89 -13.64 -12.19 -31.79
N ASP A 90 -13.04 -11.01 -31.91
CA ASP A 90 -13.14 -10.18 -33.11
C ASP A 90 -12.37 -10.80 -34.29
N THR A 91 -11.17 -11.35 -34.05
CA THR A 91 -10.41 -12.06 -35.10
C THR A 91 -11.12 -13.32 -35.58
N ALA A 92 -11.84 -14.02 -34.70
CA ALA A 92 -12.61 -15.22 -35.07
C ALA A 92 -13.86 -14.91 -35.91
N LYS A 93 -14.43 -13.71 -35.75
CA LYS A 93 -15.61 -13.26 -36.54
C LYS A 93 -15.21 -12.61 -37.87
N GLN A 94 -14.00 -12.08 -37.97
CA GLN A 94 -13.50 -11.41 -39.17
C GLN A 94 -13.19 -12.38 -40.33
N THR A 95 -13.03 -13.68 -40.07
CA THR A 95 -12.77 -14.69 -41.11
C THR A 95 -14.01 -15.04 -41.94
N SER A 96 -15.22 -14.58 -41.55
CA SER A 96 -16.49 -15.00 -42.20
C SER A 96 -17.24 -13.93 -42.98
N GLN A 97 -16.77 -12.67 -43.05
CA GLN A 97 -17.46 -11.62 -43.81
C GLN A 97 -16.50 -10.71 -44.57
N VAL A 98 -16.21 -11.12 -45.81
CA VAL A 98 -15.69 -10.24 -46.86
C VAL A 98 -16.86 -9.41 -47.38
N SER A 99 -16.66 -8.10 -47.49
CA SER A 99 -17.52 -7.10 -48.17
C SER A 99 -18.66 -6.45 -47.36
N ARG A 100 -18.32 -5.45 -46.54
CA ARG A 100 -19.13 -4.23 -46.39
C ARG A 100 -18.24 -3.07 -45.92
N VAL A 101 -18.16 -2.02 -46.73
CA VAL A 101 -17.46 -0.78 -46.41
C VAL A 101 -18.23 -0.08 -45.29
N VAL A 102 -17.80 -0.29 -44.05
CA VAL A 102 -18.38 0.38 -42.88
C VAL A 102 -17.81 1.79 -42.81
N ILE A 103 -18.64 2.77 -43.16
CA ILE A 103 -18.37 4.19 -42.94
C ILE A 103 -18.27 4.41 -41.43
N SER A 104 -17.04 4.38 -40.90
CA SER A 104 -16.77 4.58 -39.48
C SER A 104 -17.08 6.04 -39.13
N SER A 105 -18.16 6.28 -38.37
CA SER A 105 -18.47 7.61 -37.82
C SER A 105 -17.25 8.19 -37.09
N PRO A 106 -16.93 9.49 -37.23
CA PRO A 106 -15.77 10.12 -36.58
C PRO A 106 -15.73 9.91 -35.05
N ASN A 107 -16.89 9.82 -34.39
CA ASN A 107 -17.01 9.50 -32.97
C ASN A 107 -16.44 8.11 -32.62
N SER A 108 -16.47 7.16 -33.56
CA SER A 108 -15.89 5.81 -33.35
C SER A 108 -14.36 5.82 -33.40
N ARG A 109 -13.75 6.69 -34.21
CA ARG A 109 -12.28 6.82 -34.28
C ARG A 109 -11.73 7.47 -33.02
N GLN A 110 -12.37 8.53 -32.52
CA GLN A 110 -11.96 9.20 -31.30
C GLN A 110 -12.07 8.30 -30.07
N ARG A 111 -13.17 7.54 -29.93
CA ARG A 111 -13.32 6.55 -28.85
C ARG A 111 -12.26 5.44 -28.93
N ARG A 112 -11.95 4.93 -30.13
CA ARG A 112 -10.87 3.94 -30.32
C ARG A 112 -9.50 4.50 -29.95
N ALA A 113 -9.21 5.75 -30.32
CA ALA A 113 -7.95 6.42 -29.96
C ALA A 113 -7.82 6.60 -28.44
N GLN A 114 -8.86 7.08 -27.77
CA GLN A 114 -8.90 7.21 -26.31
C GLN A 114 -8.72 5.85 -25.62
N HIS A 115 -9.40 4.81 -26.10
CA HIS A 115 -9.26 3.45 -25.57
C HIS A 115 -7.83 2.92 -25.72
N ARG A 116 -7.20 3.08 -26.90
CA ARG A 116 -5.80 2.67 -27.11
C ARG A 116 -4.83 3.43 -26.21
N ALA A 117 -5.03 4.74 -26.02
CA ALA A 117 -4.19 5.55 -25.13
C ALA A 117 -4.31 5.06 -23.67
N MET A 118 -5.53 4.77 -23.24
CA MET A 118 -5.79 4.20 -21.92
C MET A 118 -5.16 2.81 -21.75
N GLU A 119 -5.29 1.93 -22.75
CA GLU A 119 -4.67 0.60 -22.77
C GLU A 119 -3.14 0.69 -22.66
N MET A 120 -2.51 1.57 -23.45
CA MET A 120 -1.06 1.80 -23.39
C MET A 120 -0.60 2.34 -22.03
N SER A 121 -1.39 3.22 -21.41
CA SER A 121 -1.12 3.73 -20.06
C SER A 121 -1.14 2.61 -19.01
N LEU A 122 -2.14 1.73 -19.08
CA LEU A 122 -2.24 0.57 -18.18
C LEU A 122 -1.09 -0.42 -18.36
N LEU A 123 -0.67 -0.68 -19.61
CA LEU A 123 0.48 -1.55 -19.89
C LEU A 123 1.78 -0.98 -19.32
N ARG A 124 2.01 0.34 -19.47
CA ARG A 124 3.17 1.01 -18.86
C ARG A 124 3.14 0.90 -17.33
N GLN A 125 1.98 1.12 -16.72
CA GLN A 125 1.82 0.98 -15.27
C GLN A 125 2.09 -0.47 -14.81
N ALA A 126 1.59 -1.47 -15.54
CA ALA A 126 1.82 -2.87 -15.21
C ALA A 126 3.31 -3.25 -15.30
N GLU A 127 4.03 -2.80 -16.33
CA GLU A 127 5.46 -3.06 -16.47
C GLU A 127 6.26 -2.34 -15.38
N TYR A 128 5.85 -1.12 -15.01
CA TYR A 128 6.43 -0.39 -13.88
C TYR A 128 6.24 -1.16 -12.56
N MET A 129 5.03 -1.66 -12.27
CA MET A 129 4.77 -2.44 -11.05
C MET A 129 5.58 -3.75 -10.98
N LYS A 130 5.84 -4.37 -12.14
CA LYS A 130 6.63 -5.59 -12.23
C LYS A 130 8.10 -5.35 -11.88
N THR A 131 8.65 -4.24 -12.37
CA THR A 131 10.05 -3.83 -12.16
C THR A 131 10.27 -3.12 -10.82
N HIS A 132 9.23 -2.48 -10.28
CA HIS A 132 9.24 -1.71 -9.03
C HIS A 132 8.20 -2.28 -8.04
N PRO A 133 8.42 -3.48 -7.49
CA PRO A 133 7.48 -4.12 -6.58
C PRO A 133 7.32 -3.30 -5.30
N LEU A 134 6.07 -3.09 -4.88
CA LEU A 134 5.75 -2.48 -3.60
C LEU A 134 6.05 -3.45 -2.43
N PRO A 135 6.39 -2.92 -1.24
CA PRO A 135 6.40 -3.70 -0.02
C PRO A 135 5.11 -4.51 0.16
N VAL A 136 5.24 -5.75 0.67
CA VAL A 136 4.08 -6.62 0.94
C VAL A 136 3.16 -5.97 1.99
N ARG A 137 3.77 -5.26 2.94
CA ARG A 137 3.08 -4.55 4.01
C ARG A 137 3.21 -3.04 3.80
N MET A 138 2.38 -2.48 2.91
CA MET A 138 2.39 -1.01 2.77
C MET A 138 1.85 -0.32 4.03
N PRO A 139 2.33 0.91 4.30
CA PRO A 139 1.83 1.76 5.37
C PRO A 139 0.33 2.01 5.23
N LYS A 140 -0.38 2.04 6.36
CA LYS A 140 -1.80 2.39 6.42
C LYS A 140 -2.17 2.89 7.80
N CYS A 141 -3.10 3.83 7.85
CA CYS A 141 -3.66 4.31 9.10
C CYS A 141 -5.10 3.80 9.23
N VAL A 142 -5.48 3.41 10.45
CA VAL A 142 -6.83 3.00 10.79
C VAL A 142 -7.30 3.71 12.04
N GLU A 143 -8.56 4.12 12.02
CA GLU A 143 -9.28 4.61 13.20
C GLU A 143 -10.25 3.54 13.67
N LEU A 144 -10.15 3.17 14.94
CA LEU A 144 -10.91 2.11 15.58
C LEU A 144 -11.64 2.66 16.80
N THR A 145 -12.85 2.18 17.02
CA THR A 145 -13.66 2.61 18.16
C THR A 145 -13.59 1.57 19.26
N LEU A 146 -13.32 1.99 20.49
CA LEU A 146 -13.43 1.09 21.63
C LEU A 146 -14.80 1.23 22.30
N SER A 147 -15.69 0.26 22.02
CA SER A 147 -17.03 0.24 22.63
C SER A 147 -17.04 -0.27 24.07
N ASP A 148 -16.01 -1.03 24.49
CA ASP A 148 -15.92 -1.62 25.83
C ASP A 148 -14.46 -1.67 26.32
N PRO A 149 -14.10 -0.90 27.35
CA PRO A 149 -12.75 -0.89 27.93
C PRO A 149 -12.42 -2.17 28.72
N THR A 150 -13.40 -3.01 29.07
CA THR A 150 -13.24 -4.19 29.95
C THR A 150 -12.79 -5.47 29.22
N GLU A 151 -11.93 -5.33 28.21
CA GLU A 151 -11.14 -6.39 27.55
C GLU A 151 -11.84 -7.38 26.61
N THR A 152 -13.13 -7.68 26.73
CA THR A 152 -13.68 -8.83 25.96
C THR A 152 -13.83 -8.59 24.46
N LYS A 153 -13.86 -7.32 24.00
CA LYS A 153 -14.20 -6.94 22.62
C LYS A 153 -13.20 -6.03 21.91
N PHE A 154 -11.93 -5.98 22.34
CA PHE A 154 -10.92 -5.26 21.54
C PHE A 154 -10.84 -5.88 20.13
N PRO A 155 -10.88 -5.08 19.04
CA PRO A 155 -10.94 -5.61 17.67
C PRO A 155 -9.64 -6.30 17.26
N LEU A 156 -8.53 -6.07 17.95
CA LEU A 156 -7.23 -6.65 17.65
C LEU A 156 -6.69 -7.47 18.84
N THR A 157 -5.68 -8.29 18.59
CA THR A 157 -4.77 -8.70 19.67
C THR A 157 -3.36 -8.53 19.16
N PHE A 158 -2.41 -8.36 20.09
CA PHE A 158 -1.03 -8.06 19.76
C PHE A 158 -0.09 -9.18 20.18
N CYS A 159 1.10 -9.23 19.60
CA CYS A 159 2.21 -10.04 20.11
C CYS A 159 3.54 -9.39 19.80
N ASP A 160 4.51 -9.67 20.64
CA ASP A 160 5.89 -9.24 20.45
C ASP A 160 6.55 -9.98 19.29
N ASP A 161 7.40 -9.25 18.58
CA ASP A 161 8.26 -9.75 17.54
C ASP A 161 9.60 -9.01 17.57
N THR A 162 10.61 -9.56 16.93
CA THR A 162 11.91 -8.91 16.75
C THR A 162 12.18 -8.73 15.27
N TRP A 163 12.29 -7.48 14.82
CA TRP A 163 12.74 -7.19 13.47
C TRP A 163 14.24 -7.45 13.35
N ASP A 164 14.70 -7.98 12.21
CA ASP A 164 16.10 -8.35 11.97
C ASP A 164 16.99 -7.17 11.52
N GLY A 165 16.43 -5.96 11.40
CA GLY A 165 17.13 -4.77 10.96
C GLY A 165 17.34 -4.69 9.44
N THR A 166 16.69 -5.56 8.65
CA THR A 166 16.82 -5.59 7.18
C THR A 166 15.64 -4.95 6.45
N VAL A 167 15.90 -4.36 5.29
CA VAL A 167 14.84 -3.87 4.37
C VAL A 167 14.02 -5.03 3.77
N MET A 168 14.60 -6.23 3.66
CA MET A 168 13.93 -7.44 3.16
C MET A 168 12.69 -7.81 3.99
N ASP A 169 12.65 -7.41 5.26
CA ASP A 169 11.50 -7.65 6.11
C ASP A 169 10.21 -6.98 5.57
N ALA A 170 10.29 -5.81 4.93
CA ALA A 170 9.15 -5.10 4.31
C ALA A 170 8.52 -5.89 3.13
N TYR A 171 9.31 -6.76 2.50
CA TYR A 171 8.90 -7.65 1.41
C TYR A 171 8.58 -9.07 1.88
N SER A 172 8.79 -9.37 3.16
CA SER A 172 8.54 -10.68 3.72
C SER A 172 7.08 -10.81 4.16
N LYS A 173 6.49 -11.98 3.96
CA LYS A 173 5.16 -12.28 4.50
C LYS A 173 5.30 -12.79 5.93
N ILE A 174 4.77 -12.04 6.89
CA ILE A 174 4.69 -12.47 8.28
C ILE A 174 3.40 -13.28 8.46
N SER A 175 3.51 -14.48 9.01
CA SER A 175 2.39 -15.36 9.31
C SER A 175 2.46 -15.80 10.76
N ILE A 176 1.41 -15.49 11.51
CA ILE A 176 1.28 -15.84 12.92
C ILE A 176 0.35 -17.04 12.99
N SER A 177 0.68 -18.06 13.77
CA SER A 177 -0.14 -19.28 13.95
C SER A 177 -0.18 -19.71 15.41
N GLY A 178 -1.18 -20.51 15.80
CA GLY A 178 -1.36 -20.99 17.17
C GLY A 178 -2.13 -20.05 18.09
N SER A 179 -2.96 -20.63 18.97
CA SER A 179 -3.87 -19.90 19.86
C SER A 179 -3.22 -19.57 21.21
N LYS A 180 -2.50 -20.52 21.82
CA LYS A 180 -1.89 -20.39 23.16
C LYS A 180 -0.44 -19.91 23.12
N LYS A 181 0.36 -20.43 22.20
CA LYS A 181 1.74 -19.99 21.92
C LYS A 181 1.79 -19.53 20.48
N LYS A 182 1.83 -18.22 20.28
CA LYS A 182 1.86 -17.61 18.95
C LYS A 182 3.20 -17.95 18.30
N LYS A 183 3.18 -18.72 17.22
CA LYS A 183 4.35 -19.03 16.38
C LYS A 183 4.37 -18.04 15.22
N ILE A 184 5.41 -17.21 15.18
CA ILE A 184 5.65 -16.24 14.11
C ILE A 184 6.55 -16.90 13.08
N THR A 185 6.15 -16.83 11.81
CA THR A 185 6.91 -17.34 10.67
C THR A 185 7.06 -16.24 9.63
N ARG A 186 8.25 -16.13 9.04
CA ARG A 186 8.54 -15.17 7.98
C ARG A 186 8.85 -15.93 6.70
N LYS A 187 8.08 -15.68 5.64
CA LYS A 187 8.41 -16.16 4.30
C LYS A 187 9.03 -15.00 3.54
N ARG A 188 10.34 -15.09 3.29
CA ARG A 188 11.08 -14.16 2.43
C ARG A 188 10.60 -14.31 0.98
N THR A 189 10.73 -13.23 0.22
CA THR A 189 10.44 -13.25 -1.21
C THR A 189 11.64 -13.76 -2.00
N GLU A 190 11.38 -14.50 -3.07
CA GLU A 190 12.38 -14.94 -4.05
C GLU A 190 12.34 -14.07 -5.33
N ASN A 191 11.57 -12.98 -5.30
CA ASN A 191 11.39 -12.14 -6.48
C ASN A 191 12.66 -11.34 -6.80
N LYS A 192 13.26 -11.63 -7.96
CA LYS A 192 14.43 -10.94 -8.53
C LYS A 192 14.27 -9.42 -8.58
N THR A 193 13.06 -8.92 -8.85
CA THR A 193 12.84 -7.46 -8.93
C THR A 193 12.86 -6.79 -7.55
N VAL A 194 12.54 -7.53 -6.48
CA VAL A 194 12.75 -7.03 -5.11
C VAL A 194 14.23 -6.87 -4.82
N PHE A 195 15.06 -7.85 -5.19
CA PHE A 195 16.52 -7.73 -5.01
C PHE A 195 17.10 -6.53 -5.77
N ARG A 196 16.59 -6.22 -6.97
CA ARG A 196 16.94 -4.99 -7.69
C ARG A 196 16.60 -3.72 -6.88
N VAL A 197 15.43 -3.67 -6.23
CA VAL A 197 15.07 -2.56 -5.33
C VAL A 197 16.03 -2.48 -4.15
N LEU A 198 16.31 -3.60 -3.49
CA LEU A 198 17.22 -3.64 -2.35
C LEU A 198 18.62 -3.15 -2.73
N ASN A 199 19.07 -3.43 -3.94
CA ASN A 199 20.38 -3.02 -4.46
C ASN A 199 20.39 -1.68 -5.19
N GLY A 200 19.36 -0.85 -4.99
CA GLY A 200 19.32 0.51 -5.55
C GLY A 200 19.35 0.53 -7.07
N GLY A 201 18.72 -0.45 -7.72
CA GLY A 201 18.67 -0.57 -9.18
C GLY A 201 19.76 -1.45 -9.79
N ILE A 202 20.78 -1.84 -9.01
CA ILE A 202 21.87 -2.70 -9.49
C ILE A 202 21.35 -4.15 -9.58
N ASN A 203 21.56 -4.79 -10.73
CA ASN A 203 21.24 -6.20 -10.97
C ASN A 203 22.27 -7.12 -10.30
N ASP A 204 22.37 -7.05 -8.98
CA ASP A 204 23.13 -7.99 -8.18
C ASP A 204 22.17 -8.94 -7.47
N THR A 205 22.31 -10.24 -7.72
CA THR A 205 21.50 -11.29 -7.08
C THR A 205 22.05 -11.72 -5.72
N ASN A 206 23.25 -11.28 -5.33
CA ASN A 206 23.95 -11.77 -4.15
C ASN A 206 23.76 -10.90 -2.89
N CYS A 207 23.16 -9.71 -3.01
CA CYS A 207 23.05 -8.76 -1.90
C CYS A 207 21.59 -8.65 -1.41
N GLY A 208 21.10 -9.69 -0.73
CA GLY A 208 19.69 -9.83 -0.37
C GLY A 208 19.24 -9.19 0.94
N ASP A 209 20.15 -8.95 1.88
CA ASP A 209 19.81 -8.40 3.20
C ASP A 209 20.52 -7.05 3.38
N ALA A 210 19.94 -6.01 2.79
CA ALA A 210 20.35 -4.64 3.09
C ALA A 210 20.01 -4.33 4.56
N ARG A 211 20.98 -4.55 5.44
CA ARG A 211 20.88 -4.21 6.85
C ARG A 211 21.00 -2.70 7.03
N ILE A 212 20.06 -2.14 7.76
CA ILE A 212 19.95 -0.70 7.99
C ILE A 212 19.97 -0.35 9.48
N GLU A 213 19.63 -1.31 10.35
CA GLU A 213 19.62 -1.12 11.80
C GLU A 213 19.98 -2.42 12.53
N GLU A 214 20.15 -2.31 13.84
CA GLU A 214 20.22 -3.45 14.74
C GLU A 214 18.82 -4.06 14.97
N PRO A 215 18.74 -5.34 15.37
CA PRO A 215 17.47 -5.97 15.65
C PRO A 215 16.73 -5.23 16.77
N ARG A 216 15.47 -4.90 16.54
CA ARG A 216 14.64 -4.14 17.48
C ARG A 216 13.32 -4.86 17.74
N SER A 217 12.85 -4.78 18.98
CA SER A 217 11.52 -5.25 19.36
C SER A 217 10.45 -4.44 18.66
N ARG A 218 9.36 -5.10 18.28
CA ARG A 218 8.19 -4.47 17.66
C ARG A 218 6.93 -5.23 18.00
N VAL A 219 5.78 -4.59 17.76
CA VAL A 219 4.47 -5.19 18.03
C VAL A 219 3.77 -5.56 16.73
N LEU A 220 3.30 -6.80 16.64
CA LEU A 220 2.50 -7.29 15.54
C LEU A 220 1.03 -7.42 15.91
N VAL A 221 0.16 -7.24 14.93
CA VAL A 221 -1.25 -7.62 15.00
C VAL A 221 -1.37 -9.14 14.90
N ALA A 222 -1.66 -9.78 16.03
CA ALA A 222 -1.76 -11.22 16.16
C ALA A 222 -3.13 -11.79 15.79
N SER A 223 -4.22 -11.05 15.98
CA SER A 223 -5.55 -11.43 15.52
C SER A 223 -6.36 -10.19 15.20
N VAL A 224 -7.30 -10.34 14.28
CA VAL A 224 -8.22 -9.27 13.87
C VAL A 224 -9.64 -9.79 14.02
N LYS A 225 -10.52 -8.97 14.59
CA LYS A 225 -11.94 -9.22 14.80
C LYS A 225 -12.73 -8.02 14.25
N ASN A 226 -13.94 -8.30 13.74
CA ASN A 226 -14.96 -7.30 13.45
C ASN A 226 -14.42 -6.06 12.70
N GLU A 227 -14.50 -4.89 13.35
CA GLU A 227 -14.13 -3.58 12.82
C GLU A 227 -12.70 -3.52 12.29
N GLY A 228 -11.74 -4.14 12.97
CA GLY A 228 -10.35 -4.16 12.48
C GLY A 228 -10.24 -4.74 11.06
N GLY A 229 -11.00 -5.81 10.79
CA GLY A 229 -11.01 -6.46 9.49
C GLY A 229 -11.70 -5.61 8.43
N SER A 230 -12.82 -4.96 8.77
CA SER A 230 -13.55 -4.08 7.83
C SER A 230 -12.76 -2.81 7.47
N LYS A 231 -11.87 -2.37 8.35
CA LYS A 231 -10.92 -1.27 8.10
C LYS A 231 -9.64 -1.71 7.37
N GLY A 232 -9.50 -3.00 7.06
CA GLY A 232 -8.35 -3.53 6.29
C GLY A 232 -7.10 -3.83 7.12
N VAL A 233 -7.24 -3.93 8.45
CA VAL A 233 -6.17 -4.46 9.31
C VAL A 233 -6.03 -5.97 9.06
N MET A 234 -4.79 -6.44 8.96
CA MET A 234 -4.47 -7.83 8.70
C MET A 234 -3.56 -8.40 9.80
N LYS A 235 -3.66 -9.71 9.99
CA LYS A 235 -2.72 -10.45 10.85
C LYS A 235 -1.30 -10.30 10.31
N GLY A 236 -0.35 -9.98 11.19
CA GLY A 236 1.05 -9.75 10.84
C GLY A 236 1.36 -8.33 10.37
N ASP A 237 0.38 -7.42 10.36
CA ASP A 237 0.68 -5.99 10.28
C ASP A 237 1.48 -5.56 11.52
N VAL A 238 2.43 -4.65 11.34
CA VAL A 238 3.27 -4.09 12.41
C VAL A 238 2.63 -2.81 12.92
N VAL A 239 2.46 -2.67 14.24
CA VAL A 239 1.98 -1.41 14.82
C VAL A 239 3.17 -0.50 15.05
N THR A 240 3.11 0.72 14.51
CA THR A 240 4.24 1.65 14.52
C THR A 240 3.95 2.92 15.30
N HIS A 241 2.73 3.46 15.16
CA HIS A 241 2.30 4.64 15.90
C HIS A 241 0.93 4.43 16.52
N LEU A 242 0.71 5.06 17.67
CA LEU A 242 -0.57 5.18 18.36
C LEU A 242 -0.86 6.67 18.55
N ASN A 243 -1.99 7.14 18.02
CA ASN A 243 -2.43 8.54 18.15
C ASN A 243 -1.39 9.58 17.72
N GLY A 244 -0.55 9.24 16.72
CA GLY A 244 0.52 10.08 16.20
C GLY A 244 1.87 9.90 16.89
N GLU A 245 1.94 9.18 18.01
CA GLU A 245 3.18 8.92 18.74
C GLU A 245 3.83 7.60 18.30
N GLU A 246 5.14 7.61 18.08
CA GLU A 246 5.91 6.42 17.71
C GLU A 246 6.07 5.48 18.91
N LEU A 247 5.75 4.19 18.72
CA LEU A 247 5.81 3.19 19.79
C LEU A 247 7.23 2.67 20.08
N GLY A 248 8.17 2.89 19.17
CA GLY A 248 9.61 2.67 19.32
C GLY A 248 10.08 1.59 20.31
N GLY A 249 9.86 0.30 20.03
CA GLY A 249 10.39 -0.80 20.87
C GLY A 249 9.51 -1.20 22.06
N MET A 250 8.34 -0.58 22.20
CA MET A 250 7.32 -0.94 23.19
C MET A 250 6.90 -2.42 23.07
N ALA A 251 6.66 -3.05 24.22
CA ALA A 251 6.12 -4.41 24.27
C ALA A 251 4.61 -4.43 23.98
N ALA A 252 4.10 -5.54 23.48
CA ALA A 252 2.69 -5.73 23.18
C ALA A 252 1.79 -5.54 24.41
N ALA A 253 2.28 -5.91 25.60
CA ALA A 253 1.56 -5.70 26.85
C ALA A 253 1.42 -4.20 27.18
N GLU A 254 2.50 -3.43 27.01
CA GLU A 254 2.51 -1.98 27.25
C GLU A 254 1.58 -1.24 26.29
N LEU A 255 1.55 -1.64 25.01
CA LEU A 255 0.61 -1.10 24.04
C LEU A 255 -0.84 -1.34 24.47
N VAL A 256 -1.15 -2.53 24.98
CA VAL A 256 -2.49 -2.86 25.47
C VAL A 256 -2.85 -2.01 26.69
N GLU A 257 -1.93 -1.81 27.62
CA GLU A 257 -2.16 -0.92 28.77
C GLU A 257 -2.42 0.51 28.32
N GLU A 258 -1.67 1.02 27.34
CA GLU A 258 -1.86 2.40 26.85
C GLU A 258 -3.21 2.58 26.17
N LEU A 259 -3.64 1.59 25.38
CA LEU A 259 -4.99 1.54 24.80
C LEU A 259 -6.09 1.52 25.89
N ARG A 260 -5.87 0.78 26.99
CA ARG A 260 -6.81 0.73 28.12
C ARG A 260 -6.88 2.08 28.84
N LYS A 261 -5.74 2.72 29.10
CA LYS A 261 -5.69 4.05 29.74
C LYS A 261 -6.44 5.09 28.92
N HIS A 262 -6.23 5.12 27.60
CA HIS A 262 -6.98 6.03 26.72
C HIS A 262 -8.49 5.78 26.80
N ALA A 263 -8.90 4.51 26.78
CA ALA A 263 -10.31 4.16 26.87
C ALA A 263 -10.98 4.49 28.23
N MET A 264 -10.21 4.54 29.32
CA MET A 264 -10.72 4.94 30.64
C MET A 264 -10.85 6.46 30.77
N THR A 265 -10.03 7.22 30.06
CA THR A 265 -9.99 8.69 30.17
C THR A 265 -11.12 9.35 29.39
N ASP A 266 -11.43 8.85 28.20
CA ASP A 266 -12.52 9.37 27.37
C ASP A 266 -13.82 8.60 27.62
N CYS A 267 -14.70 9.14 28.46
CA CYS A 267 -16.00 8.52 28.75
C CYS A 267 -16.87 8.41 27.47
N ALA A 268 -17.18 7.17 27.09
CA ALA A 268 -18.04 6.71 25.98
C ALA A 268 -17.51 6.99 24.55
N ASN A 269 -17.16 5.91 23.84
CA ASN A 269 -16.71 5.86 22.43
C ASN A 269 -15.35 6.51 22.13
N SER A 270 -14.33 6.21 22.93
CA SER A 270 -12.96 6.61 22.63
C SER A 270 -12.54 5.99 21.29
N THR A 271 -12.19 6.83 20.32
CA THR A 271 -11.55 6.40 19.09
C THR A 271 -10.04 6.49 19.26
N PHE A 272 -9.32 5.54 18.67
CA PHE A 272 -7.87 5.58 18.64
C PHE A 272 -7.38 5.33 17.22
N ARG A 273 -6.26 5.94 16.91
CA ARG A 273 -5.64 5.90 15.58
C ARG A 273 -4.38 5.06 15.65
N LEU A 274 -4.32 4.05 14.79
CA LEU A 274 -3.13 3.21 14.64
C LEU A 274 -2.53 3.42 13.26
N VAL A 275 -1.24 3.72 13.22
CA VAL A 275 -0.45 3.62 11.99
C VAL A 275 0.25 2.27 11.96
N LEU A 276 -0.04 1.52 10.90
CA LEU A 276 0.48 0.18 10.67
C LEU A 276 1.50 0.20 9.53
N ASN A 277 2.54 -0.63 9.67
CA ASN A 277 3.58 -0.90 8.67
C ASN A 277 4.40 0.33 8.22
N ALA A 278 4.36 1.45 8.94
CA ALA A 278 5.22 2.61 8.68
C ALA A 278 6.59 2.47 9.36
N GLU A 279 7.17 1.26 9.35
CA GLU A 279 8.45 0.97 10.01
C GLU A 279 9.63 1.34 9.10
N LEU A 280 10.84 1.40 9.68
CA LEU A 280 12.04 1.82 8.95
C LEU A 280 12.33 0.92 7.73
N SER A 281 12.10 -0.39 7.83
CA SER A 281 12.26 -1.31 6.69
C SER A 281 11.35 -0.94 5.52
N THR A 282 10.10 -0.56 5.80
CA THR A 282 9.14 -0.14 4.76
C THR A 282 9.49 1.23 4.20
N ALA A 283 9.86 2.19 5.05
CA ALA A 283 10.27 3.52 4.62
C ALA A 283 11.48 3.46 3.67
N GLU A 284 12.50 2.68 4.05
CA GLU A 284 13.68 2.43 3.23
C GLU A 284 13.36 1.68 1.94
N ALA A 285 12.47 0.69 1.98
CA ALA A 285 12.04 -0.02 0.78
C ALA A 285 11.36 0.93 -0.22
N LEU A 286 10.48 1.82 0.25
CA LEU A 286 9.81 2.81 -0.57
C LEU A 286 10.79 3.85 -1.13
N ARG A 287 11.73 4.33 -0.32
CA ARG A 287 12.80 5.24 -0.76
C ARG A 287 13.64 4.61 -1.87
N ARG A 288 14.15 3.40 -1.65
CA ARG A 288 14.98 2.68 -2.65
C ARG A 288 14.21 2.40 -3.92
N ARG A 289 12.93 2.05 -3.80
CA ARG A 289 12.06 1.85 -4.95
C ARG A 289 11.91 3.10 -5.80
N ALA A 290 11.80 4.28 -5.17
CA ALA A 290 11.70 5.56 -5.87
C ALA A 290 13.02 5.98 -6.55
N MET A 291 14.15 5.42 -6.13
CA MET A 291 15.48 5.72 -6.68
C MET A 291 15.86 4.90 -7.90
N ILE A 292 15.13 3.84 -8.21
CA ILE A 292 15.43 3.05 -9.40
C ILE A 292 15.07 3.90 -10.63
N GLU A 293 16.06 4.15 -11.47
CA GLU A 293 15.87 4.73 -12.78
C GLU A 293 15.27 3.67 -13.74
N ASP A 294 14.32 4.11 -14.57
CA ASP A 294 13.65 3.28 -15.59
C ASP A 294 14.63 2.85 -16.71
#